data_AF-A0A1E4Q0K7-F1
#
_entry.id   AF-A0A1E4Q0K7-F1
#
_cell.length_a   1.000
_cell.length_b   1.000
_cell.length_c   1.000
_cell.angle_alpha   90.00
_cell.angle_beta   90.00
_cell.angle_gamma   90.00
#
_symmetry.space_group_name_H-M   'P 1'
#
loop_
_entity.id
_entity.type
_entity.pdbx_description
1 polymer ?
#
loop_
_entity_poly.entity_id
_entity_poly.type
_entity_poly.pdbx_seq_one_letter_code
_entity_poly.pdbx_strand_id
1 'polypeptide(L)'
;MSLDGSILLLLAACCMVLAALQASEWPRPLQAVMVLALAGALAASGELASRTSTAEILRWVASPQRRQDLSALLLTEALLFGSQAVRAAQGQPTRWWRWLGWLPPSSALLSLFFAQVTVMMVIDGWDYGTLAWLCALVFALLLAAATALLRWALPDAATRGVLRVGLHGAQAVAGLWLARPTFQIAIDPVPLWGDRLAILTAVVTALAALGWLLQRRR
;
A
#
# COMPACT_ATOMS: atom_id res chain seq x y z
N MET A 1 -2.03 13.66 18.35
CA MET A 1 -1.72 13.49 16.90
C MET A 1 -2.61 14.44 16.12
N SER A 2 -2.08 15.12 15.10
CA SER A 2 -2.91 15.87 14.16
C SER A 2 -3.80 14.90 13.37
N LEU A 3 -4.96 15.37 12.92
CA LEU A 3 -5.92 14.56 12.13
C LEU A 3 -5.25 13.94 10.89
N ASP A 4 -4.31 14.64 10.27
CA ASP A 4 -3.54 14.14 9.12
C ASP A 4 -2.61 12.96 9.50
N GLY A 5 -2.00 12.98 10.69
CA GLY A 5 -1.12 11.89 11.15
C GLY A 5 -1.88 10.58 11.41
N SER A 6 -3.08 10.66 11.98
CA SER A 6 -3.94 9.49 12.20
C SER A 6 -4.40 8.87 10.87
N ILE A 7 -4.68 9.70 9.85
CA ILE A 7 -5.06 9.22 8.53
C ILE A 7 -3.90 8.50 7.84
N LEU A 8 -2.67 9.03 7.94
CA LEU A 8 -1.49 8.38 7.39
C LEU A 8 -1.18 7.05 8.07
N LEU A 9 -1.38 6.95 9.39
CA LEU A 9 -1.21 5.69 10.11
C LEU A 9 -2.26 4.65 9.67
N LEU A 10 -3.51 5.07 9.53
CA LEU A 10 -4.58 4.20 9.03
C LEU A 10 -4.30 3.73 7.60
N LEU A 11 -3.80 4.63 6.75
CA LEU A 11 -3.38 4.31 5.39
C LEU A 11 -2.22 3.31 5.37
N ALA A 12 -1.19 3.52 6.19
CA ALA A 12 -0.08 2.57 6.31
C ALA A 12 -0.56 1.19 6.75
N ALA A 13 -1.46 1.14 7.75
CA ALA A 13 -2.09 -0.11 8.18
C ALA A 13 -2.89 -0.77 7.03
N CYS A 14 -3.68 0.01 6.28
CA CYS A 14 -4.41 -0.47 5.11
C CYS A 14 -3.47 -1.07 4.05
N CYS A 15 -2.38 -0.38 3.71
CA CYS A 15 -1.36 -0.87 2.77
C CYS A 15 -0.71 -2.17 3.25
N MET A 16 -0.43 -2.30 4.55
CA MET A 16 0.10 -3.53 5.14
C MET A 16 -0.89 -4.70 5.08
N VAL A 17 -2.17 -4.45 5.37
CA VAL A 17 -3.22 -5.47 5.24
C VAL A 17 -3.42 -5.89 3.79
N LEU A 18 -3.40 -4.95 2.84
CA LEU A 18 -3.44 -5.22 1.41
C LEU A 18 -2.27 -6.11 0.97
N ALA A 19 -1.06 -5.79 1.41
CA ALA A 19 0.13 -6.60 1.12
C ALA A 19 0.01 -8.01 1.71
N ALA A 20 -0.48 -8.16 2.94
CA ALA A 20 -0.71 -9.47 3.54
C ALA A 20 -1.79 -10.28 2.81
N LEU A 21 -2.89 -9.65 2.39
CA LEU A 21 -3.93 -10.31 1.60
C LEU A 21 -3.40 -10.74 0.23
N GLN A 22 -2.63 -9.89 -0.44
CA GLN A 22 -2.00 -10.23 -1.71
C GLN A 22 -0.99 -11.37 -1.56
N ALA A 23 -0.13 -11.31 -0.54
CA ALA A 23 0.83 -12.36 -0.25
C ALA A 23 0.17 -13.69 0.16
N SER A 24 -1.04 -13.64 0.73
CA SER A 24 -1.81 -14.85 1.03
C SER A 24 -2.20 -15.64 -0.22
N GLU A 25 -2.23 -15.01 -1.40
CA GLU A 25 -2.51 -15.66 -2.68
C GLU A 25 -1.25 -16.20 -3.38
N TRP A 26 -0.06 -15.92 -2.84
CA TRP A 26 1.20 -16.39 -3.45
C TRP A 26 1.38 -17.90 -3.32
N PRO A 27 1.95 -18.58 -4.32
CA PRO A 27 2.45 -19.94 -4.15
C PRO A 27 3.41 -20.03 -2.95
N ARG A 28 3.33 -21.11 -2.16
CA ARG A 28 4.22 -21.33 -1.00
C ARG A 28 5.72 -21.12 -1.29
N PRO A 29 6.31 -21.61 -2.40
CA PRO A 29 7.72 -21.35 -2.66
C PRO A 29 8.01 -19.87 -2.91
N LEU A 30 7.12 -19.16 -3.62
CA LEU A 30 7.26 -17.73 -3.84
C LEU A 30 7.17 -16.96 -2.52
N GLN A 31 6.27 -17.35 -1.62
CA GLN A 31 6.10 -16.72 -0.32
C GLN A 31 7.39 -16.78 0.50
N ALA A 32 8.07 -17.93 0.55
CA ALA A 32 9.35 -18.06 1.25
C ALA A 32 10.42 -17.13 0.64
N VAL A 33 10.55 -17.14 -0.69
CA VAL A 33 11.54 -16.30 -1.40
C VAL A 33 11.26 -14.81 -1.20
N MET A 34 10.00 -14.39 -1.31
CA MET A 34 9.62 -12.97 -1.17
C MET A 34 9.77 -12.48 0.27
N VAL A 35 9.48 -13.30 1.28
CA VAL A 35 9.70 -12.95 2.69
C VAL A 35 11.20 -12.75 2.96
N LEU A 36 12.06 -13.63 2.42
CA LEU A 36 13.52 -13.46 2.51
C LEU A 36 14.01 -12.23 1.74
N ALA A 37 13.48 -11.98 0.55
CA ALA A 37 13.82 -10.81 -0.25
C ALA A 37 13.42 -9.51 0.46
N LEU A 38 12.24 -9.47 1.09
CA LEU A 38 11.78 -8.34 1.90
C LEU A 38 12.67 -8.13 3.12
N ALA A 39 13.06 -9.20 3.83
CA ALA A 39 13.99 -9.11 4.94
C ALA A 39 15.35 -8.53 4.49
N GLY A 40 15.89 -9.04 3.38
CA GLY A 40 17.13 -8.53 2.79
C GLY A 40 17.03 -7.06 2.37
N ALA A 41 15.92 -6.66 1.75
CA ALA A 41 15.67 -5.27 1.36
C ALA A 41 15.59 -4.35 2.58
N LEU A 42 14.92 -4.77 3.66
CA LEU A 42 14.82 -3.99 4.90
C LEU A 42 16.15 -3.91 5.65
N ALA A 43 16.92 -4.99 5.67
CA ALA A 43 18.25 -4.98 6.25
C ALA A 43 19.15 -4.00 5.47
N ALA A 44 19.10 -4.05 4.13
CA ALA A 44 19.85 -3.14 3.26
C ALA A 44 19.42 -1.66 3.40
N SER A 45 18.13 -1.40 3.67
CA SER A 45 17.65 -0.04 3.94
C SER A 45 17.97 0.48 5.34
N GLY A 46 18.58 -0.35 6.21
CA GLY A 46 18.87 0.00 7.60
C GLY A 46 19.74 1.23 7.75
N GLU A 47 20.78 1.36 6.93
CA GLU A 47 21.68 2.53 6.96
C GLU A 47 20.99 3.83 6.51
N LEU A 48 20.06 3.73 5.56
CA LEU A 48 19.25 4.88 5.16
C LEU A 48 18.26 5.23 6.28
N ALA A 49 17.65 4.22 6.90
CA ALA A 49 16.68 4.40 7.97
C ALA A 49 17.32 5.02 9.23
N SER A 50 18.53 4.60 9.61
CA SER A 50 19.25 5.11 10.79
C SER A 50 19.61 6.58 10.67
N ARG A 51 19.80 7.08 9.44
CA ARG A 51 20.09 8.49 9.15
C ARG A 51 18.83 9.33 8.95
N THR A 52 17.65 8.73 8.91
CA THR A 52 16.39 9.43 8.68
C THR A 52 15.78 9.88 10.00
N SER A 53 15.62 11.19 10.16
CA SER A 53 15.04 11.77 11.38
C SER A 53 13.51 11.95 11.29
N THR A 54 12.83 12.07 12.44
CA THR A 54 11.40 12.42 12.48
C THR A 54 11.12 13.75 11.78
N ALA A 55 12.03 14.71 11.92
CA ALA A 55 11.92 16.03 11.28
C ALA A 55 12.00 15.94 9.74
N GLU A 56 12.78 15.01 9.20
CA GLU A 56 12.83 14.75 7.75
C GLU A 56 11.56 14.04 7.28
N ILE A 57 11.05 13.07 8.02
CA ILE A 57 9.77 12.42 7.70
C ILE A 57 8.64 13.45 7.69
N LEU A 58 8.55 14.30 8.72
CA LEU A 58 7.52 15.33 8.80
C LEU A 58 7.65 16.37 7.67
N ARG A 59 8.88 16.77 7.32
CA ARG A 59 9.13 17.65 6.16
C ARG A 59 8.74 16.97 4.84
N TRP A 60 9.04 15.68 4.70
CA TRP A 60 8.68 14.89 3.53
C TRP A 60 7.16 14.79 3.39
N VAL A 61 6.45 14.45 4.46
CA VAL A 61 4.97 14.34 4.50
C VAL A 61 4.30 15.71 4.25
N ALA A 62 4.89 16.79 4.76
CA ALA A 62 4.36 18.14 4.57
C ALA A 62 4.55 18.67 3.14
N SER A 63 5.52 18.12 2.38
CA SER A 63 5.80 18.55 1.02
C SER A 63 4.60 18.30 0.08
N PRO A 64 4.06 19.34 -0.60
CA PRO A 64 2.97 19.16 -1.57
C PRO A 64 3.33 18.17 -2.69
N GLN A 65 4.56 18.26 -3.21
CA GLN A 65 5.04 17.35 -4.26
C GLN A 65 5.05 15.90 -3.78
N ARG A 66 5.55 15.63 -2.57
CA ARG A 66 5.59 14.25 -2.04
C ARG A 66 4.22 13.68 -1.76
N ARG A 67 3.26 14.51 -1.34
CA ARG A 67 1.85 14.10 -1.20
C ARG A 67 1.24 13.76 -2.55
N GLN A 68 1.57 14.49 -3.62
CA GLN A 68 1.14 14.16 -4.98
C GLN A 68 1.80 12.87 -5.49
N ASP A 69 3.11 12.69 -5.28
CA ASP A 69 3.83 11.46 -5.63
C ASP A 69 3.19 10.24 -4.93
N LEU A 70 2.91 10.37 -3.63
CA LEU A 70 2.25 9.33 -2.85
C LEU A 70 0.82 9.09 -3.34
N SER A 71 0.05 10.13 -3.62
CA SER A 71 -1.29 9.97 -4.22
C SER A 71 -1.23 9.21 -5.54
N ALA A 72 -0.32 9.60 -6.44
CA ALA A 72 -0.16 8.95 -7.75
C ALA A 72 0.19 7.46 -7.59
N LEU A 73 1.07 7.14 -6.64
CA LEU A 73 1.41 5.77 -6.30
C LEU A 73 0.18 4.99 -5.83
N LEU A 74 -0.55 5.51 -4.83
CA LEU A 74 -1.72 4.84 -4.25
C LEU A 74 -2.84 4.63 -5.27
N LEU A 75 -3.09 5.62 -6.13
CA LEU A 75 -4.08 5.52 -7.20
C LEU A 75 -3.66 4.49 -8.25
N THR A 76 -2.39 4.46 -8.62
CA THR A 76 -1.85 3.50 -9.58
C THR A 76 -1.93 2.07 -9.02
N GLU A 77 -1.57 1.88 -7.75
CA GLU A 77 -1.71 0.60 -7.07
C GLU A 77 -3.17 0.17 -6.95
N ALA A 78 -4.06 1.07 -6.55
CA ALA A 78 -5.48 0.78 -6.47
C ALA A 78 -6.08 0.39 -7.83
N LEU A 79 -5.66 1.03 -8.91
CA LEU A 79 -6.08 0.66 -10.27
C LEU A 79 -5.50 -0.69 -10.69
N LEU A 80 -4.19 -0.89 -10.54
CA LEU A 80 -3.51 -2.11 -10.99
C LEU A 80 -3.91 -3.33 -10.13
N PHE A 81 -3.67 -3.26 -8.83
CA PHE A 81 -3.92 -4.36 -7.91
C PHE A 81 -5.41 -4.50 -7.55
N GLY A 82 -6.18 -3.41 -7.57
CA GLY A 82 -7.64 -3.48 -7.47
C GLY A 82 -8.27 -4.15 -8.69
N SER A 83 -7.83 -3.83 -9.92
CA SER A 83 -8.27 -4.55 -11.12
C SER A 83 -7.91 -6.03 -11.06
N GLN A 84 -6.70 -6.34 -10.57
CA GLN A 84 -6.26 -7.72 -10.33
C GLN A 84 -7.18 -8.43 -9.33
N ALA A 85 -7.54 -7.78 -8.21
CA ALA A 85 -8.43 -8.34 -7.20
C ALA A 85 -9.84 -8.58 -7.74
N VAL A 86 -10.39 -7.67 -8.55
CA VAL A 86 -11.68 -7.87 -9.24
C VAL A 86 -11.62 -9.09 -10.15
N ARG A 87 -10.56 -9.24 -10.95
CA ARG A 87 -10.38 -10.40 -11.85
C ARG A 87 -10.21 -11.71 -11.09
N ALA A 88 -9.52 -11.68 -9.95
CA ALA A 88 -9.35 -12.83 -9.07
C ALA A 88 -10.69 -13.25 -8.45
N ALA A 89 -11.48 -12.29 -7.95
CA ALA A 89 -12.81 -12.54 -7.39
C ALA A 89 -13.79 -13.10 -8.43
N GLN A 90 -13.59 -12.78 -9.71
CA GLN A 90 -14.36 -13.33 -10.84
C GLN A 90 -13.90 -14.74 -11.29
N GLY A 91 -12.84 -15.30 -10.69
CA GLY A 91 -12.30 -16.61 -11.08
C GLY A 91 -11.60 -16.63 -12.45
N GLN A 92 -11.29 -15.46 -13.03
CA GLN A 92 -10.67 -15.32 -14.36
C GLN A 92 -9.28 -14.65 -14.34
N PRO A 93 -8.35 -14.95 -13.42
CA PRO A 93 -7.03 -14.36 -13.49
C PRO A 93 -6.25 -15.00 -14.65
N THR A 94 -6.08 -14.25 -15.75
CA THR A 94 -5.12 -14.60 -16.81
C THR A 94 -3.73 -14.75 -16.22
N ARG A 95 -2.81 -15.43 -16.92
CA ARG A 95 -1.44 -15.61 -16.42
C ARG A 95 -0.83 -14.27 -16.00
N TRP A 96 -0.90 -13.25 -16.85
CA TRP A 96 -0.41 -11.90 -16.56
C TRP A 96 -0.88 -11.33 -15.21
N TRP A 97 -2.17 -11.41 -14.90
CA TRP A 97 -2.72 -10.91 -13.62
C TRP A 97 -2.22 -11.70 -12.40
N ARG A 98 -1.84 -12.96 -12.58
CA ARG A 98 -1.20 -13.76 -11.51
C ARG A 98 0.22 -13.29 -11.26
N TRP A 99 1.01 -13.09 -12.31
CA TRP A 99 2.38 -12.56 -12.20
C TRP A 99 2.40 -11.16 -11.57
N LEU A 100 1.46 -10.29 -11.96
CA LEU A 100 1.33 -8.98 -11.34
C LEU A 100 1.03 -9.11 -9.84
N GLY A 101 0.10 -10.00 -9.46
CA GLY A 101 -0.25 -10.25 -8.06
C GLY A 101 0.90 -10.82 -7.21
N TRP A 102 2.01 -11.27 -7.81
CA TRP A 102 3.20 -11.75 -7.12
C TRP A 102 4.14 -10.65 -6.65
N LEU A 103 3.94 -9.42 -7.10
CA LEU A 103 4.74 -8.27 -6.67
C LEU A 103 4.19 -7.71 -5.36
N PRO A 104 5.03 -7.32 -4.39
CA PRO A 104 4.55 -6.57 -3.22
C PRO A 104 4.10 -5.16 -3.66
N PRO A 105 3.02 -4.60 -3.08
CA PRO A 105 2.66 -3.20 -3.28
C PRO A 105 3.78 -2.28 -2.75
N SER A 106 4.20 -1.31 -3.55
CA SER A 106 5.23 -0.33 -3.19
C SER A 106 4.83 0.52 -1.98
N SER A 107 3.55 0.81 -1.80
CA SER A 107 3.03 1.52 -0.62
C SER A 107 3.25 0.73 0.69
N ALA A 108 3.25 -0.60 0.63
CA ALA A 108 3.58 -1.44 1.77
C ALA A 108 5.09 -1.45 2.05
N LEU A 109 5.94 -1.43 1.01
CA LEU A 109 7.39 -1.27 1.18
C LEU A 109 7.72 0.07 1.85
N LEU A 110 7.07 1.14 1.42
CA LEU A 110 7.21 2.47 2.03
C LEU A 110 6.76 2.47 3.50
N SER A 111 5.64 1.79 3.80
CA SER A 111 5.13 1.64 5.17
C SER A 111 6.11 0.87 6.07
N LEU A 112 6.70 -0.21 5.57
CA LEU A 112 7.71 -0.99 6.29
C LEU A 112 8.99 -0.16 6.54
N PHE A 113 9.43 0.62 5.57
CA PHE A 113 10.57 1.52 5.74
C PHE A 113 10.30 2.57 6.84
N PHE A 114 9.15 3.25 6.82
CA PHE A 114 8.82 4.21 7.87
C PHE A 114 8.61 3.55 9.24
N ALA A 115 8.11 2.31 9.28
CA ALA A 115 8.05 1.54 10.52
C ALA A 115 9.47 1.24 11.05
N GLN A 116 10.41 0.88 10.17
CA GLN A 116 11.81 0.67 10.55
C GLN A 116 12.45 1.93 11.12
N VAL A 117 12.27 3.09 10.47
CA VAL A 117 12.75 4.38 10.99
C VAL A 117 12.12 4.67 12.36
N THR A 118 10.82 4.42 12.52
CA THR A 118 10.13 4.63 13.80
C THR A 118 10.72 3.78 14.92
N VAL A 119 11.00 2.49 14.67
CA VAL A 119 11.64 1.62 15.66
C VAL A 119 13.03 2.13 16.03
N MET A 120 13.84 2.54 15.04
CA MET A 120 15.19 3.07 15.28
C MET A 120 15.21 4.37 16.06
N MET A 121 14.15 5.18 15.98
CA MET A 121 14.01 6.42 16.76
C MET A 121 13.48 6.18 18.18
N VAL A 122 12.75 5.08 18.40
CA VAL A 122 12.13 4.77 19.70
C VAL A 122 13.06 3.95 20.60
N ILE A 123 13.92 3.12 20.01
CA ILE A 123 14.85 2.26 20.75
C ILE A 123 16.20 2.94 20.87
N ASP A 124 16.40 3.63 21.99
CA ASP A 124 17.67 4.27 22.33
C ASP A 124 18.72 3.28 22.83
N GLY A 125 19.99 3.58 22.57
CA GLY A 125 21.14 2.87 23.15
C GLY A 125 21.52 1.54 22.48
N TRP A 126 20.87 1.18 21.39
CA TRP A 126 21.18 0.00 20.58
C TRP A 126 21.95 0.36 19.31
N ASP A 127 22.78 -0.58 18.82
CA ASP A 127 23.43 -0.45 17.52
C ASP A 127 22.39 -0.48 16.38
N TYR A 128 22.47 0.51 15.48
CA TYR A 128 21.53 0.65 14.37
C TYR A 128 21.59 -0.52 13.38
N GLY A 129 22.76 -1.12 13.17
CA GLY A 129 22.90 -2.31 12.33
C GLY A 129 22.12 -3.48 12.91
N THR A 130 22.25 -3.71 14.21
CA THR A 130 21.52 -4.74 14.97
C THR A 130 20.01 -4.49 14.92
N LEU A 131 19.57 -3.25 15.15
CA LEU A 131 18.15 -2.87 15.03
C LEU A 131 17.60 -3.08 13.62
N ALA A 132 18.38 -2.78 12.58
CA ALA A 132 17.97 -3.01 11.20
C ALA A 132 17.68 -4.49 10.92
N TRP A 133 18.57 -5.38 11.36
CA TRP A 133 18.40 -6.82 11.24
C TRP A 133 17.20 -7.34 12.02
N LEU A 134 17.00 -6.85 13.25
CA LEU A 134 15.85 -7.22 14.06
C LEU A 134 14.54 -6.77 13.41
N CYS A 135 14.45 -5.52 12.93
CA CYS A 135 13.29 -5.03 12.20
C CYS A 135 13.00 -5.89 10.96
N ALA A 136 14.03 -6.18 10.16
CA ALA A 136 13.90 -7.02 8.97
C ALA A 136 13.34 -8.40 9.31
N LEU A 137 13.90 -9.08 10.31
CA LEU A 137 13.45 -10.40 10.76
C LEU A 137 12.01 -10.36 11.29
N VAL A 138 11.73 -9.41 12.20
CA VAL A 138 10.41 -9.30 12.85
C VAL A 138 9.33 -8.97 11.82
N PHE A 139 9.54 -8.01 10.93
CA PHE A 139 8.56 -7.65 9.91
C PHE A 139 8.31 -8.79 8.92
N ALA A 140 9.37 -9.51 8.52
CA ALA A 140 9.26 -10.69 7.67
C ALA A 140 8.44 -11.81 8.34
N LEU A 141 8.70 -12.10 9.62
CA LEU A 141 7.95 -13.08 10.40
C LEU A 141 6.49 -12.66 10.60
N LEU A 142 6.23 -11.39 10.89
CA LEU A 142 4.88 -10.86 11.04
C LEU A 142 4.08 -10.97 9.73
N LEU A 143 4.70 -10.69 8.58
CA LEU A 143 4.05 -10.88 7.29
C LEU A 143 3.74 -12.37 7.02
N ALA A 144 4.68 -13.27 7.31
CA ALA A 144 4.47 -14.71 7.19
C ALA A 144 3.36 -15.21 8.13
N ALA A 145 3.30 -14.72 9.36
CA ALA A 145 2.25 -15.04 10.32
C ALA A 145 0.89 -14.49 9.87
N ALA A 146 0.83 -13.22 9.43
CA ALA A 146 -0.39 -12.59 8.94
C ALA A 146 -0.97 -13.30 7.71
N THR A 147 -0.11 -13.68 6.77
CA THR A 147 -0.52 -14.45 5.57
C THR A 147 -1.04 -15.85 5.94
N ALA A 148 -0.40 -16.54 6.89
CA ALA A 148 -0.89 -17.82 7.41
C ALA A 148 -2.25 -17.67 8.13
N LEU A 149 -2.38 -16.66 8.99
CA LEU A 149 -3.61 -16.34 9.70
C LEU A 149 -4.74 -16.00 8.73
N LEU A 150 -4.48 -15.20 7.69
CA LEU A 150 -5.47 -14.85 6.67
C LEU A 150 -5.93 -16.09 5.88
N ARG A 151 -5.02 -17.01 5.54
CA ARG A 151 -5.40 -18.29 4.91
C ARG A 151 -6.24 -19.17 5.81
N TRP A 152 -6.00 -19.13 7.11
CA TRP A 152 -6.75 -19.90 8.10
C TRP A 152 -8.14 -19.29 8.36
N ALA A 153 -8.21 -17.98 8.59
CA ALA A 153 -9.45 -17.27 8.94
C ALA A 153 -10.36 -17.03 7.72
N LEU A 154 -9.78 -16.79 6.54
CA LEU A 154 -10.49 -16.56 5.29
C LEU A 154 -10.01 -17.55 4.25
N PRO A 155 -10.39 -18.85 4.32
CA PRO A 155 -9.87 -19.89 3.44
C PRO A 155 -10.30 -19.72 1.99
N ASP A 156 -11.48 -19.14 1.75
CA ASP A 156 -12.00 -18.86 0.42
C ASP A 156 -11.26 -17.71 -0.27
N ALA A 157 -10.80 -17.97 -1.50
CA ALA A 157 -10.08 -17.01 -2.31
C ALA A 157 -10.97 -15.87 -2.81
N ALA A 158 -12.26 -16.13 -3.06
CA ALA A 158 -13.18 -15.09 -3.50
C ALA A 158 -13.42 -14.05 -2.40
N THR A 159 -13.60 -14.50 -1.15
CA THR A 159 -13.75 -13.63 0.03
C THR A 159 -12.53 -12.75 0.24
N ARG A 160 -11.31 -13.30 0.14
CA ARG A 160 -10.07 -12.50 0.20
C ARG A 160 -10.00 -11.50 -0.96
N GLY A 161 -10.41 -11.89 -2.16
CA GLY A 161 -10.50 -11.00 -3.33
C GLY A 161 -11.46 -9.82 -3.10
N VAL A 162 -12.66 -10.07 -2.57
CA VAL A 162 -13.65 -9.01 -2.25
C VAL A 162 -13.09 -8.04 -1.22
N LEU A 163 -12.45 -8.54 -0.16
CA LEU A 163 -11.82 -7.69 0.85
C LEU A 163 -10.70 -6.81 0.24
N ARG A 164 -9.89 -7.37 -0.66
CA ARG A 164 -8.86 -6.61 -1.40
C ARG A 164 -9.45 -5.51 -2.26
N VAL A 165 -10.58 -5.77 -2.95
CA VAL A 165 -11.28 -4.73 -3.73
C VAL A 165 -11.72 -3.58 -2.82
N GLY A 166 -12.35 -3.88 -1.67
CA GLY A 166 -12.78 -2.87 -0.72
C GLY A 166 -11.63 -2.02 -0.18
N LEU A 167 -10.51 -2.67 0.18
CA LEU A 167 -9.32 -1.99 0.70
C LEU A 167 -8.61 -1.16 -0.38
N HIS A 168 -8.53 -1.60 -1.63
CA HIS A 168 -8.03 -0.77 -2.73
C HIS A 168 -8.97 0.42 -3.02
N GLY A 169 -10.27 0.27 -2.82
CA GLY A 169 -11.21 1.39 -2.83
C GLY A 169 -10.88 2.43 -1.75
N ALA A 170 -10.64 1.98 -0.51
CA ALA A 170 -10.19 2.86 0.57
C ALA A 170 -8.83 3.51 0.27
N GLN A 171 -7.90 2.76 -0.32
CA GLN A 171 -6.59 3.25 -0.77
C GLN A 171 -6.73 4.35 -1.84
N ALA A 172 -7.65 4.18 -2.80
CA ALA A 172 -7.91 5.18 -3.83
C ALA A 172 -8.52 6.47 -3.23
N VAL A 173 -9.48 6.34 -2.31
CA VAL A 173 -10.05 7.48 -1.59
C VAL A 173 -8.98 8.24 -0.80
N ALA A 174 -8.09 7.51 -0.12
CA ALA A 174 -6.96 8.12 0.59
C ALA A 174 -6.00 8.84 -0.37
N GLY A 175 -5.71 8.25 -1.54
CA GLY A 175 -4.93 8.91 -2.60
C GLY A 175 -5.56 10.23 -3.05
N LEU A 176 -6.85 10.23 -3.41
CA LEU A 176 -7.57 11.45 -3.79
C LEU A 176 -7.57 12.51 -2.69
N TRP A 177 -7.74 12.08 -1.44
CA TRP A 177 -7.66 12.96 -0.29
C TRP A 177 -6.27 13.59 -0.13
N LEU A 178 -5.19 12.84 -0.39
CA LEU A 178 -3.82 13.37 -0.39
C LEU A 178 -3.57 14.35 -1.54
N ALA A 179 -4.20 14.15 -2.70
CA ALA A 179 -4.12 15.04 -3.86
C ALA A 179 -4.93 16.33 -3.72
N ARG A 180 -5.73 16.49 -2.65
CA ARG A 180 -6.53 17.71 -2.46
C ARG A 180 -5.64 18.95 -2.51
N PRO A 181 -6.03 20.01 -3.22
CA PRO A 181 -5.28 21.25 -3.20
C PRO A 181 -5.30 21.82 -1.78
N THR A 182 -4.14 21.87 -1.12
CA THR A 182 -3.99 22.71 0.06
C THR A 182 -3.95 24.14 -0.44
N PHE A 183 -5.10 24.83 -0.36
CA PHE A 183 -5.18 26.27 -0.62
C PHE A 183 -4.26 27.00 0.34
N GLN A 184 -3.02 27.26 -0.09
CA GLN A 184 -2.13 28.24 0.51
C GLN A 184 -1.06 28.63 -0.51
N ILE A 185 -1.27 29.83 -1.06
CA ILE A 185 -0.34 30.72 -1.74
C ILE A 185 -0.09 30.42 -3.23
N ALA A 186 -0.37 31.46 -4.02
CA ALA A 186 -0.35 31.52 -5.46
C ALA A 186 1.00 31.11 -6.07
N ILE A 187 0.94 30.10 -6.95
CA ILE A 187 1.86 29.92 -8.07
C ILE A 187 0.96 29.74 -9.29
N ASP A 188 1.30 30.43 -10.38
CA ASP A 188 0.58 30.57 -11.66
C ASP A 188 -0.29 29.39 -12.15
N PRO A 189 -1.32 29.65 -12.99
CA PRO A 189 -2.37 28.70 -13.31
C PRO A 189 -1.85 27.54 -14.17
N VAL A 190 -1.38 26.48 -13.53
CA VAL A 190 -1.17 25.17 -14.14
C VAL A 190 -2.56 24.51 -14.29
N PRO A 191 -2.90 23.94 -15.46
CA PRO A 191 -4.28 23.61 -15.81
C PRO A 191 -4.91 22.62 -14.82
N LEU A 192 -6.21 22.80 -14.56
CA LEU A 192 -7.08 22.06 -13.65
C LEU A 192 -6.96 20.52 -13.79
N TRP A 193 -5.94 19.92 -13.18
CA TRP A 193 -5.79 18.45 -13.09
C TRP A 193 -6.76 17.84 -12.09
N GLY A 194 -7.19 18.60 -11.06
CA GLY A 194 -8.15 18.15 -10.06
C GLY A 194 -9.50 17.76 -10.64
N ASP A 195 -10.07 18.62 -11.50
CA ASP A 195 -11.34 18.33 -12.18
C ASP A 195 -11.21 17.14 -13.14
N ARG A 196 -10.08 17.04 -13.84
CA ARG A 196 -9.78 15.91 -14.74
C ARG A 196 -9.65 14.59 -13.98
N LEU A 197 -9.02 14.60 -12.80
CA LEU A 197 -8.89 13.43 -11.93
C LEU A 197 -10.23 13.05 -11.26
N ALA A 198 -11.04 14.04 -10.87
CA ALA A 198 -12.39 13.80 -10.35
C ALA A 198 -13.29 13.18 -11.43
N ILE A 199 -13.21 13.68 -12.68
CA ILE A 199 -13.90 13.10 -13.83
C ILE A 199 -13.38 11.69 -14.11
N LEU A 200 -12.07 11.46 -14.10
CA LEU A 200 -11.49 10.14 -14.32
C LEU A 200 -11.96 9.13 -13.25
N THR A 201 -12.00 9.57 -11.99
CA THR A 201 -12.49 8.77 -10.86
C THR A 201 -13.98 8.48 -11.00
N ALA A 202 -14.79 9.47 -11.37
CA ALA A 202 -16.22 9.29 -11.62
C ALA A 202 -16.45 8.30 -12.77
N VAL A 203 -15.66 8.38 -13.85
CA VAL A 203 -15.72 7.45 -14.99
C VAL A 203 -15.32 6.05 -14.57
N VAL A 204 -14.22 5.87 -13.83
CA VAL A 204 -13.77 4.56 -13.35
C VAL A 204 -14.78 3.94 -12.39
N THR A 205 -15.32 4.72 -11.47
CA THR A 205 -16.34 4.27 -10.50
C THR A 205 -17.64 3.92 -11.21
N ALA A 206 -18.07 4.73 -12.18
CA ALA A 206 -19.25 4.46 -12.99
C ALA A 206 -19.09 3.20 -13.84
N LEU A 207 -17.92 2.98 -14.46
CA LEU A 207 -17.64 1.77 -15.24
C LEU A 207 -17.58 0.52 -14.35
N ALA A 208 -17.00 0.63 -13.15
CA ALA A 208 -17.00 -0.45 -12.17
C ALA A 208 -18.43 -0.80 -11.70
N ALA A 209 -19.25 0.22 -11.40
CA ALA A 209 -20.64 0.05 -11.02
C ALA A 209 -21.52 -0.51 -12.17
N LEU A 210 -21.29 -0.07 -13.41
CA LEU A 210 -21.98 -0.55 -14.60
C LEU A 210 -21.64 -2.01 -14.89
N GLY A 211 -20.36 -2.37 -14.79
CA GLY A 211 -19.89 -3.75 -14.88
C GLY A 211 -20.55 -4.64 -13.83
N TRP A 212 -20.68 -4.16 -12.60
CA TRP A 212 -21.38 -4.85 -11.51
C TRP A 212 -22.89 -5.04 -11.77
N LEU A 213 -23.57 -4.01 -12.27
CA LEU A 213 -25.01 -4.04 -12.58
C LEU A 213 -25.34 -4.96 -13.75
N LEU A 214 -24.50 -4.95 -14.79
CA LEU A 214 -24.66 -5.85 -15.95
C LEU A 214 -24.38 -7.32 -15.60
N GLN A 215 -23.55 -7.57 -14.58
CA GLN A 215 -23.28 -8.92 -14.08
C GLN A 215 -24.41 -9.47 -13.21
N ARG A 216 -25.19 -8.64 -12.51
CA ARG A 216 -26.38 -9.09 -11.76
C ARG A 216 -27.55 -9.54 -12.65
N ARG A 217 -27.53 -9.18 -13.93
CA ARG A 217 -28.60 -9.51 -14.91
C ARG A 217 -28.25 -10.73 -15.78
N ARG A 218 -27.14 -11.41 -15.53
CA ARG A 218 -26.74 -12.67 -16.15
C ARG A 218 -26.61 -13.74 -15.07
#